data_AF-A0A660SE88-F1
#
_entry.id   AF-A0A660SE88-F1
#
_cell.length_a   1.000
_cell.length_b   1.000
_cell.length_c   1.000
_cell.angle_alpha   90.00
_cell.angle_beta   90.00
_cell.angle_gamma   90.00
#
_symmetry.space_group_name_H-M   'P 1'
#
loop_
_entity.id
_entity.type
_entity.pdbx_description
1 polymer ?
#
loop_
_entity_poly.entity_id
_entity_poly.type
_entity_poly.pdbx_seq_one_letter_code
_entity_poly.pdbx_strand_id
1 'polypeptide(L)'
;MNEVYHQYNDFEIISICIEDALDSVKYYARMYDFLFLMDADQSTWMIYLQSGFTPLFYVLEPNEDMIVHGWTEVIDTALLRRWIEECIGVEERPGNSSVSIQILPNPARDQLNITAPFPITVELFTTTGKMVLEERIWREKVGLDLAGLPEGVYLLRVKSDKEVWLRKVVVIH
;
A
#
# COMPACT_ATOMS: atom_id res chain seq x y z
N MET A 1 -20.08 -4.33 -10.90
CA MET A 1 -19.63 -4.82 -9.58
C MET A 1 -19.06 -6.24 -9.63
N ASN A 2 -19.74 -7.25 -10.19
CA ASN A 2 -19.12 -8.60 -10.34
C ASN A 2 -17.77 -8.57 -11.06
N GLU A 3 -17.63 -7.77 -12.11
CA GLU A 3 -16.34 -7.62 -12.80
C GLU A 3 -15.23 -7.10 -11.87
N VAL A 4 -15.54 -6.14 -11.02
CA VAL A 4 -14.59 -5.60 -10.02
C VAL A 4 -14.27 -6.66 -8.97
N TYR A 5 -15.27 -7.43 -8.52
CA TYR A 5 -15.10 -8.49 -7.54
C TYR A 5 -14.15 -9.59 -8.04
N HIS A 6 -14.36 -10.08 -9.26
CA HIS A 6 -13.53 -11.15 -9.84
C HIS A 6 -12.14 -10.68 -10.30
N GLN A 7 -11.88 -9.37 -10.30
CA GLN A 7 -10.59 -8.82 -10.70
C GLN A 7 -9.52 -8.99 -9.61
N TYR A 8 -9.93 -9.10 -8.34
CA TYR A 8 -9.02 -9.04 -7.19
C TYR A 8 -9.27 -10.23 -6.25
N ASN A 9 -8.29 -11.12 -6.10
CA ASN A 9 -8.44 -12.35 -5.30
C ASN A 9 -8.42 -12.10 -3.78
N ASP A 10 -7.80 -11.02 -3.33
CA ASP A 10 -7.62 -10.68 -1.91
C ASP A 10 -8.57 -9.54 -1.45
N PHE A 11 -9.66 -9.33 -2.18
CA PHE A 11 -10.65 -8.29 -1.91
C PHE A 11 -12.05 -8.91 -1.78
N GLU A 12 -12.73 -8.61 -0.67
CA GLU A 12 -14.10 -9.08 -0.43
C GLU A 12 -15.11 -7.94 -0.49
N ILE A 13 -16.22 -8.18 -1.18
CA ILE A 13 -17.36 -7.27 -1.22
C ILE A 13 -18.46 -7.81 -0.31
N ILE A 14 -18.98 -6.94 0.55
CA ILE A 14 -20.20 -7.19 1.31
C ILE A 14 -21.22 -6.12 0.91
N SER A 15 -22.33 -6.57 0.31
CA SER A 15 -23.46 -5.69 0.02
C SER A 15 -24.39 -5.65 1.23
N ILE A 16 -24.63 -4.45 1.75
CA ILE A 16 -25.55 -4.21 2.87
C ILE A 16 -26.87 -3.73 2.28
N CYS A 17 -27.96 -4.46 2.55
CA CYS A 17 -29.29 -4.19 2.04
C CYS A 17 -30.22 -3.71 3.15
N ILE A 18 -30.82 -2.53 2.98
CA ILE A 18 -31.80 -1.91 3.89
C ILE A 18 -33.24 -2.37 3.59
N GLU A 19 -33.41 -3.39 2.74
CA GLU A 19 -34.74 -3.83 2.31
C GLU A 19 -35.48 -4.57 3.42
N ASP A 20 -36.71 -4.15 3.68
CA ASP A 20 -37.63 -4.80 4.62
C ASP A 20 -38.13 -6.17 4.10
N ALA A 21 -37.94 -6.46 2.80
CA ALA A 21 -38.39 -7.69 2.16
C ALA A 21 -37.23 -8.64 1.84
N LEU A 22 -37.15 -9.75 2.60
CA LEU A 22 -36.16 -10.82 2.41
C LEU A 22 -36.13 -11.38 0.98
N ASP A 23 -37.27 -11.40 0.28
CA ASP A 23 -37.35 -11.92 -1.08
C ASP A 23 -36.64 -11.01 -2.10
N SER A 24 -36.67 -9.69 -1.91
CA SER A 24 -35.90 -8.73 -2.71
C SER A 24 -34.40 -8.96 -2.52
N VAL A 25 -33.96 -9.09 -1.27
CA VAL A 25 -32.54 -9.36 -0.95
C VAL A 25 -32.07 -10.67 -1.60
N LYS A 26 -32.86 -11.74 -1.48
CA LYS A 26 -32.56 -13.04 -2.13
C LYS A 26 -32.55 -12.96 -3.65
N TYR A 27 -33.42 -12.15 -4.24
CA TYR A 27 -33.45 -11.95 -5.69
C TYR A 27 -32.15 -11.33 -6.19
N TYR A 28 -31.69 -10.24 -5.55
CA TYR A 28 -30.43 -9.60 -5.91
C TYR A 28 -29.23 -10.48 -5.58
N ALA A 29 -29.21 -11.16 -4.44
CA ALA A 29 -28.11 -12.06 -4.06
C ALA A 29 -27.86 -13.20 -5.07
N ARG A 30 -28.86 -13.58 -5.88
CA ARG A 30 -28.69 -14.58 -6.94
C ARG A 30 -28.00 -14.04 -8.20
N MET A 31 -27.86 -12.73 -8.33
CA MET A 31 -27.27 -12.07 -9.52
C MET A 31 -25.78 -11.76 -9.36
N TYR A 32 -25.25 -11.91 -8.15
CA TYR A 32 -23.90 -11.49 -7.79
C TYR A 32 -23.18 -12.60 -7.02
N ASP A 33 -21.85 -12.60 -7.14
CA ASP A 33 -21.02 -13.67 -6.58
C ASP A 33 -20.43 -13.32 -5.21
N PHE A 34 -20.76 -12.15 -4.67
CA PHE A 34 -20.29 -11.63 -3.38
C PHE A 34 -21.38 -11.71 -2.29
N LEU A 35 -20.99 -11.46 -1.04
CA LEU A 35 -21.86 -11.63 0.12
C LEU A 35 -22.93 -10.53 0.23
N PHE A 36 -24.11 -10.91 0.73
CA PHE A 36 -25.23 -10.02 1.03
C PHE A 36 -25.55 -10.09 2.52
N LEU A 37 -25.59 -8.92 3.16
CA LEU A 37 -26.02 -8.73 4.54
C LEU A 37 -27.33 -7.94 4.53
N MET A 38 -28.37 -8.48 5.18
CA MET A 38 -29.63 -7.77 5.38
C MET A 38 -29.56 -6.98 6.69
N ASP A 39 -29.68 -5.66 6.60
CA ASP A 39 -29.60 -4.72 7.73
C ASP A 39 -31.01 -4.19 8.06
N ALA A 40 -31.88 -5.10 8.47
CA ALA A 40 -33.31 -4.81 8.69
C ALA A 40 -33.59 -3.76 9.77
N ASP A 41 -32.67 -3.57 10.72
CA ASP A 41 -32.79 -2.57 11.78
C ASP A 41 -32.00 -1.29 11.50
N GLN A 42 -31.37 -1.19 10.32
CA GLN A 42 -30.54 -0.07 9.87
C GLN A 42 -29.32 0.19 10.78
N SER A 43 -28.99 -0.73 11.68
CA SER A 43 -27.92 -0.54 12.66
C SER A 43 -26.56 -0.39 12.00
N THR A 44 -26.31 -1.17 10.96
CA THR A 44 -25.08 -1.07 10.18
C THR A 44 -25.06 0.26 9.42
N TRP A 45 -26.16 0.60 8.74
CA TRP A 45 -26.26 1.83 7.93
C TRP A 45 -26.00 3.11 8.75
N MET A 46 -26.48 3.16 10.00
CA MET A 46 -26.29 4.30 10.90
C MET A 46 -24.84 4.47 11.38
N ILE A 47 -24.05 3.40 11.44
CA ILE A 47 -22.64 3.45 11.87
C ILE A 47 -21.77 4.04 10.76
N TYR A 48 -22.11 3.77 9.50
CA TYR A 48 -21.35 4.21 8.33
C TYR A 48 -21.92 5.52 7.73
N LEU A 49 -22.38 6.45 8.57
CA LEU A 49 -22.71 7.80 8.14
C LEU A 49 -21.43 8.63 7.97
N GLN A 50 -21.25 9.27 6.81
CA GLN A 50 -20.14 10.19 6.56
C GLN A 50 -20.67 11.57 6.23
N SER A 51 -20.32 12.56 7.05
CA SER A 51 -20.75 13.95 6.87
C SER A 51 -22.27 14.13 6.71
N GLY A 52 -23.08 13.23 7.29
CA GLY A 52 -24.54 13.25 7.20
C GLY A 52 -25.14 12.55 5.98
N PHE A 53 -24.31 11.94 5.12
CA PHE A 53 -24.74 11.14 3.98
C PHE A 53 -24.45 9.67 4.25
N THR A 54 -25.24 8.79 3.61
CA THR A 54 -24.90 7.37 3.59
C THR A 54 -24.37 6.97 2.22
N PRO A 55 -23.08 6.61 2.14
CA PRO A 55 -22.47 6.19 0.89
C PRO A 55 -23.07 4.91 0.34
N LEU A 56 -23.10 4.83 -0.98
CA LEU A 56 -23.46 3.63 -1.72
C LEU A 56 -22.32 2.61 -1.71
N PHE A 57 -21.07 3.07 -1.62
CA PHE A 57 -19.89 2.22 -1.48
C PHE A 57 -18.93 2.72 -0.41
N TYR A 58 -18.28 1.76 0.23
CA TYR A 58 -17.15 1.93 1.13
C TYR A 58 -16.04 0.96 0.76
N VAL A 59 -14.81 1.47 0.74
CA VAL A 59 -13.61 0.62 0.72
C VAL A 59 -12.88 0.87 2.03
N LEU A 60 -12.76 -0.20 2.81
CA LEU A 60 -12.12 -0.20 4.12
C LEU A 60 -11.09 -1.30 4.20
N GLU A 61 -10.06 -1.05 5.00
CA GLU A 61 -9.04 -2.04 5.35
C GLU A 61 -9.36 -2.59 6.74
N PRO A 62 -9.59 -3.90 6.89
CA PRO A 62 -10.01 -4.50 8.14
C PRO A 62 -8.83 -4.73 9.11
N ASN A 63 -8.07 -3.66 9.39
CA ASN A 63 -7.00 -3.64 10.40
C ASN A 63 -7.51 -3.08 11.74
N GLU A 64 -6.63 -3.00 12.75
CA GLU A 64 -6.99 -2.50 14.09
C GLU A 64 -7.60 -1.08 14.07
N ASP A 65 -7.23 -0.28 13.07
CA ASP A 65 -7.65 1.12 12.92
C ASP A 65 -8.87 1.30 11.99
N MET A 66 -9.34 0.23 11.33
CA MET A 66 -10.48 0.25 10.39
C MET A 66 -10.39 1.39 9.37
N ILE A 67 -9.24 1.49 8.69
CA ILE A 67 -8.94 2.61 7.78
C ILE A 67 -9.94 2.65 6.62
N VAL A 68 -10.58 3.80 6.41
CA VAL A 68 -11.46 4.07 5.26
C VAL A 68 -10.64 4.73 4.15
N HIS A 69 -10.43 4.02 3.03
CA HIS A 69 -9.69 4.53 1.87
C HIS A 69 -10.57 5.40 0.97
N GLY A 70 -11.87 5.13 0.96
CA GLY A 70 -12.81 5.99 0.25
C GLY A 70 -14.26 5.56 0.38
N TRP A 71 -15.13 6.51 0.03
CA TRP A 71 -16.57 6.32 -0.03
C TRP A 71 -17.17 7.20 -1.14
N THR A 72 -18.30 6.76 -1.67
CA THR A 72 -19.02 7.49 -2.73
C THR A 72 -20.51 7.21 -2.67
N GLU A 73 -21.32 8.22 -3.01
CA GLU A 73 -22.76 8.11 -3.19
C GLU A 73 -23.16 7.64 -4.61
N VAL A 74 -22.19 7.58 -5.52
CA VAL A 74 -22.39 7.18 -6.92
C VAL A 74 -21.54 5.96 -7.27
N ILE A 75 -22.04 5.14 -8.20
CA ILE A 75 -21.26 4.05 -8.78
C ILE A 75 -20.18 4.65 -9.69
N ASP A 76 -18.94 4.68 -9.22
CA ASP A 76 -17.76 4.99 -10.03
C ASP A 76 -16.74 3.85 -9.87
N THR A 77 -16.71 2.97 -10.86
CA THR A 77 -15.83 1.80 -10.82
C THR A 77 -14.34 2.16 -10.93
N ALA A 78 -13.99 3.32 -11.50
CA ALA A 78 -12.60 3.74 -11.58
C ALA A 78 -12.09 4.22 -10.22
N LEU A 79 -12.91 4.99 -9.48
CA LEU A 79 -12.61 5.37 -8.10
C LEU A 79 -12.51 4.14 -7.18
N LEU A 80 -13.44 3.19 -7.31
CA LEU A 80 -13.41 1.95 -6.55
C LEU A 80 -12.14 1.14 -6.81
N ARG A 81 -11.76 0.95 -8.08
CA ARG A 81 -10.51 0.25 -8.44
C ARG A 81 -9.28 0.92 -7.80
N ARG A 82 -9.20 2.25 -7.86
CA ARG A 82 -8.10 2.99 -7.25
C ARG A 82 -8.01 2.75 -5.74
N TRP A 83 -9.12 2.85 -5.01
CA TRP A 83 -9.12 2.59 -3.56
C TRP A 83 -8.81 1.14 -3.22
N ILE A 84 -9.30 0.18 -4.01
CA ILE A 84 -8.98 -1.23 -3.84
C ILE A 84 -7.48 -1.45 -4.05
N GLU A 85 -6.91 -0.88 -5.10
CA GLU A 85 -5.48 -0.93 -5.40
C GLU A 85 -4.63 -0.25 -4.32
N GLU A 86 -5.13 0.77 -3.62
CA GLU A 86 -4.47 1.32 -2.42
C GLU A 86 -4.47 0.33 -1.23
N CYS A 87 -5.46 -0.56 -1.14
CA CYS A 87 -5.56 -1.59 -0.09
C CYS A 87 -4.73 -2.85 -0.39
N ILE A 88 -4.76 -3.33 -1.64
CA ILE A 88 -4.18 -4.63 -2.04
C ILE A 88 -2.89 -4.47 -2.84
N GLY A 89 -2.63 -3.27 -3.38
CA GLY A 89 -1.44 -2.98 -4.13
C GLY A 89 -0.24 -2.98 -3.20
N VAL A 90 0.78 -3.74 -3.56
CA VAL A 90 2.13 -3.53 -3.03
C VAL A 90 2.67 -2.27 -3.71
N GLU A 91 2.08 -1.12 -3.40
CA GLU A 91 2.83 0.12 -3.55
C GLU A 91 3.86 0.13 -2.44
N GLU A 92 5.13 0.33 -2.81
CA GLU A 92 6.12 0.82 -1.85
C GLU A 92 5.67 2.21 -1.41
N ARG A 93 4.74 2.28 -0.44
CA ARG A 93 4.51 3.50 0.32
C ARG A 93 5.89 3.89 0.84
N PRO A 94 6.47 5.05 0.46
CA PRO A 94 7.51 5.61 1.30
C PRO A 94 6.81 5.86 2.62
N GLY A 95 7.08 4.99 3.60
CA GLY A 95 6.35 4.96 4.86
C GLY A 95 6.18 6.38 5.38
N ASN A 96 4.92 6.77 5.61
CA ASN A 96 4.60 8.00 6.32
C ASN A 96 4.86 7.84 7.84
N SER A 97 5.76 6.93 8.20
CA SER A 97 6.53 6.95 9.41
C SER A 97 7.40 8.21 9.32
N SER A 98 7.23 9.14 10.25
CA SER A 98 7.97 10.41 10.36
C SER A 98 9.50 10.27 10.58
N VAL A 99 10.05 9.11 10.22
CA VAL A 99 11.45 8.74 10.29
C VAL A 99 12.04 8.74 8.88
N SER A 100 12.65 9.85 8.50
CA SER A 100 13.29 9.98 7.19
C SER A 100 14.68 9.32 7.20
N ILE A 101 14.84 8.22 6.46
CA ILE A 101 16.18 7.74 6.08
C ILE A 101 16.73 8.71 5.03
N GLN A 102 17.89 9.31 5.31
CA GLN A 102 18.53 10.24 4.38
C GLN A 102 19.63 9.51 3.61
N ILE A 103 19.59 9.59 2.28
CA ILE A 103 20.54 8.96 1.37
C ILE A 103 21.10 10.04 0.45
N LEU A 104 22.39 10.36 0.58
CA LEU A 104 23.02 11.48 -0.10
C LEU A 104 24.53 11.29 -0.29
N PRO A 105 25.12 11.82 -1.38
CA PRO A 105 24.45 12.45 -2.53
C PRO A 105 23.89 11.43 -3.52
N ASN A 106 22.97 11.86 -4.37
CA ASN A 106 22.53 11.11 -5.54
C ASN A 106 22.38 12.11 -6.71
N PRO A 107 23.22 12.07 -7.77
CA PRO A 107 24.27 11.08 -8.04
C PRO A 107 25.40 11.03 -7.00
N ALA A 108 25.91 9.84 -6.74
CA ALA A 108 27.06 9.58 -5.88
C ALA A 108 28.34 9.44 -6.72
N ARG A 109 29.47 9.87 -6.16
CA ARG A 109 30.79 9.58 -6.73
C ARG A 109 31.39 8.34 -6.09
N ASP A 110 32.39 8.55 -5.24
CA ASP A 110 33.08 7.47 -4.55
C ASP A 110 32.42 7.12 -3.23
N GLN A 111 31.50 7.95 -2.73
CA GLN A 111 30.85 7.75 -1.43
C GLN A 111 29.35 8.06 -1.46
N LEU A 112 28.59 7.21 -0.78
CA LEU A 112 27.18 7.41 -0.49
C LEU A 112 26.96 7.39 1.02
N ASN A 113 26.44 8.48 1.57
CA ASN A 113 26.11 8.57 2.99
C ASN A 113 24.65 8.18 3.23
N ILE A 114 24.45 7.34 4.23
CA ILE A 114 23.13 6.90 4.67
C ILE A 114 22.99 7.22 6.15
N THR A 115 21.93 7.95 6.50
CA THR A 115 21.58 8.28 7.89
C THR A 115 20.23 7.65 8.22
N ALA A 116 20.16 6.88 9.31
CA ALA A 116 18.95 6.25 9.80
C ALA A 116 18.97 6.19 11.34
N PRO A 117 17.86 6.50 12.05
CA PRO A 117 17.86 6.54 13.52
C PRO A 117 17.73 5.17 14.18
N PHE A 118 17.75 4.08 13.41
CA PHE A 118 17.64 2.70 13.87
C PHE A 118 18.56 1.77 13.06
N PRO A 119 18.88 0.57 13.57
CA PRO A 119 19.67 -0.40 12.82
C PRO A 119 19.02 -0.78 11.49
N ILE A 120 19.83 -0.82 10.44
CA ILE A 120 19.38 -1.17 9.09
C ILE A 120 20.41 -2.08 8.39
N THR A 121 19.95 -2.86 7.42
CA THR A 121 20.81 -3.54 6.46
C THR A 121 20.66 -2.86 5.10
N VAL A 122 21.77 -2.49 4.50
CA VAL A 122 21.80 -1.84 3.20
C VAL A 122 22.40 -2.80 2.19
N GLU A 123 21.72 -2.96 1.06
CA GLU A 123 22.13 -3.83 -0.01
C GLU A 123 22.06 -3.04 -1.33
N LEU A 124 23.08 -3.18 -2.17
CA LEU A 124 23.13 -2.53 -3.48
C LEU A 124 23.10 -3.58 -4.58
N PHE A 125 22.23 -3.38 -5.57
CA PHE A 125 22.04 -4.27 -6.71
C PHE A 125 22.30 -3.55 -8.03
N THR A 126 22.88 -4.27 -8.98
CA THR A 126 22.88 -3.85 -10.39
C THR A 126 21.47 -3.92 -10.98
N THR A 127 21.26 -3.31 -12.15
CA THR A 127 19.99 -3.41 -12.92
C THR A 127 19.63 -4.84 -13.32
N THR A 128 20.59 -5.77 -13.32
CA THR A 128 20.37 -7.21 -13.58
C THR A 128 19.98 -8.00 -12.32
N GLY A 129 19.89 -7.35 -11.17
CA GLY A 129 19.56 -7.99 -9.88
C GLY A 129 20.76 -8.61 -9.15
N LYS A 130 21.98 -8.52 -9.70
CA LYS A 130 23.19 -8.95 -8.99
C LYS A 130 23.51 -8.02 -7.83
N MET A 131 23.63 -8.56 -6.62
CA MET A 131 24.09 -7.84 -5.43
C MET A 131 25.59 -7.53 -5.53
N VAL A 132 25.96 -6.28 -5.27
CA VAL A 132 27.35 -5.80 -5.34
C VAL A 132 27.88 -5.28 -4.00
N LEU A 133 27.00 -4.98 -3.05
CA LEU A 133 27.36 -4.53 -1.71
C LEU A 133 26.27 -4.94 -0.73
N GLU A 134 26.66 -5.35 0.47
CA GLU A 134 25.80 -5.55 1.64
C GLU A 134 26.53 -5.02 2.88
N GLU A 135 25.87 -4.15 3.64
CA GLU A 135 26.42 -3.55 4.86
C GLU A 135 25.34 -3.51 5.95
N ARG A 136 25.69 -3.98 7.17
CA ARG A 136 24.82 -3.85 8.34
C ARG A 136 25.23 -2.63 9.16
N ILE A 137 24.29 -1.70 9.32
CA ILE A 137 24.50 -0.42 9.97
C ILE A 137 23.85 -0.45 11.34
N TRP A 138 24.67 -0.36 12.38
CA TRP A 138 24.24 -0.27 13.78
C TRP A 138 24.31 1.16 14.33
N ARG A 139 24.80 2.11 13.54
CA ARG A 139 25.05 3.51 13.91
C ARG A 139 24.13 4.43 13.13
N GLU A 140 23.89 5.62 13.66
CA GLU A 140 22.98 6.59 13.04
C GLU A 140 23.39 7.01 11.61
N LYS A 141 24.69 6.96 11.29
CA LYS A 141 25.24 7.36 9.99
C LYS A 141 26.36 6.43 9.53
N VAL A 142 26.35 6.08 8.24
CA VAL A 142 27.45 5.35 7.56
C VAL A 142 27.77 6.02 6.22
N GLY A 143 29.02 5.88 5.78
CA GLY A 143 29.43 6.13 4.40
C GLY A 143 29.77 4.81 3.72
N LEU A 144 29.10 4.52 2.61
CA LEU A 144 29.41 3.38 1.74
C LEU A 144 30.46 3.80 0.72
N ASP A 145 31.49 2.97 0.55
CA ASP A 145 32.52 3.15 -0.48
C ASP A 145 32.02 2.56 -1.81
N LEU A 146 31.94 3.40 -2.83
CA LEU A 146 31.50 3.07 -4.18
C LEU A 146 32.63 3.18 -5.22
N ALA A 147 33.87 3.51 -4.81
CA ALA A 147 34.99 3.77 -5.72
C ALA A 147 35.34 2.59 -6.65
N GLY A 148 35.00 1.36 -6.25
CA GLY A 148 35.23 0.15 -7.04
C GLY A 148 34.07 -0.26 -7.96
N LEU A 149 32.96 0.48 -7.96
CA LEU A 149 31.77 0.14 -8.73
C LEU A 149 31.74 0.88 -10.07
N PRO A 150 31.41 0.23 -11.19
CA PRO A 150 31.25 0.93 -12.47
C PRO A 150 30.20 2.04 -12.42
N GLU A 151 30.39 3.08 -13.22
CA GLU A 151 29.35 4.11 -13.41
C GLU A 151 28.04 3.49 -13.91
N GLY A 152 26.91 3.99 -13.40
CA GLY A 152 25.61 3.51 -13.82
C GLY A 152 24.54 3.62 -12.76
N VAL A 153 23.42 2.96 -13.04
CA VAL A 153 22.24 2.92 -12.17
C VAL A 153 22.29 1.68 -11.30
N TYR A 154 22.05 1.89 -10.01
CA TYR A 154 21.95 0.85 -9.00
C TYR A 154 20.63 0.95 -8.25
N LEU A 155 20.17 -0.19 -7.73
CA LEU A 155 19.03 -0.28 -6.85
C LEU A 155 19.55 -0.48 -5.42
N LEU A 156 19.32 0.52 -4.58
CA LEU A 156 19.62 0.48 -3.15
C LEU A 156 18.39 -0.03 -2.40
N ARG A 157 18.56 -1.14 -1.69
CA ARG A 157 17.56 -1.69 -0.78
C ARG A 157 18.03 -1.45 0.65
N VAL A 158 17.19 -0.79 1.43
CA VAL A 158 17.40 -0.58 2.87
C VAL A 158 16.36 -1.41 3.61
N LYS A 159 16.79 -2.22 4.56
CA LYS A 159 15.92 -3.09 5.35
C LYS A 159 16.05 -2.74 6.83
N SER A 160 14.93 -2.60 7.50
CA SER A 160 14.83 -2.65 8.96
C SER A 160 14.05 -3.91 9.37
N ASP A 161 13.82 -4.09 10.67
CA ASP A 161 12.98 -5.19 11.17
C ASP A 161 11.51 -5.09 10.74
N LYS A 162 11.04 -3.89 10.36
CA LYS A 162 9.62 -3.60 10.07
C LYS A 162 9.36 -3.21 8.63
N GLU A 163 10.29 -2.52 8.00
CA GLU A 163 10.10 -1.86 6.72
C GLU A 163 11.28 -2.13 5.77
N VAL A 164 10.97 -2.15 4.47
CA VAL A 164 11.94 -2.22 3.39
C VAL A 164 11.74 -1.00 2.48
N TRP A 165 12.81 -0.27 2.21
CA TRP A 165 12.81 0.88 1.30
C TRP A 165 13.68 0.57 0.09
N LEU A 166 13.18 0.92 -1.10
CA LEU A 166 13.92 0.83 -2.34
C LEU A 166 14.15 2.24 -2.93
N ARG A 167 15.39 2.47 -3.39
CA ARG A 167 15.84 3.75 -3.96
C ARG A 167 16.78 3.52 -5.12
N LYS A 168 16.59 4.28 -6.19
CA LYS A 168 17.52 4.34 -7.32
C LYS A 168 18.71 5.24 -6.96
N VAL A 169 19.93 4.72 -7.11
CA VAL A 169 21.18 5.47 -6.93
C VAL A 169 21.94 5.52 -8.25
N VAL A 170 22.47 6.69 -8.61
CA VAL A 170 23.29 6.89 -9.81
C VAL A 170 24.74 7.08 -9.35
N VAL A 171 25.67 6.27 -9.87
CA VAL A 171 27.11 6.40 -9.61
C VAL A 171 27.81 7.01 -10.82
N ILE A 172 28.65 8.02 -10.58
CA ILE A 172 29.43 8.76 -11.59
C ILE A 172 30.86 9.00 -11.06
N HIS A 173 31.93 8.89 -11.85
CA HIS A 173 33.29 9.22 -11.41
C HIS A 173 33.83 10.51 -12.04
#